data_AF-R4LGD8-F1
#
_entry.id   AF-R4LGD8-F1
#
_cell.length_a   1.000
_cell.length_b   1.000
_cell.length_c   1.000
_cell.angle_alpha   90.00
_cell.angle_beta   90.00
_cell.angle_gamma   90.00
#
_symmetry.space_group_name_H-M   'P 1'
#
loop_
_entity.id
_entity.type
_entity.pdbx_description
1 polymer ?
#
loop_
_entity_poly.entity_id
_entity_poly.type
_entity_poly.pdbx_seq_one_letter_code
_entity_poly.pdbx_strand_id
1 'polypeptide(L)'
;MRAEVAGWDGVFFEDYLVYYRGENPATYDPWVVMTAIAARTTRVRLGTTVSGLLARDPVKLAREAATLNALAPGRVVLGVGLGDPADKGAQPFPGPRGAEMDRRLAQLLDLLADEAVPVWVGGSAQAKAVARRAATAQGIVPYKLTDTKNWEDWTTDEVRDLARGDGFDVAVGGRRRLPDPSAEKAAIMAAESGGATWWLEFIPPAAPDQMIAAVETGPM
;
A
#
# COMPACT_ATOMS: atom_id res chain seq x y z
N MET A 1 17.80 -4.65 6.16
CA MET A 1 18.71 -4.38 7.29
C MET A 1 18.20 -3.24 8.17
N ARG A 2 18.35 -1.95 7.84
CA ARG A 2 17.98 -0.85 8.77
C ARG A 2 16.54 -0.91 9.29
N ALA A 3 15.56 -1.04 8.38
CA ALA A 3 14.16 -1.15 8.78
C ALA A 3 13.90 -2.36 9.69
N GLU A 4 14.56 -3.50 9.44
CA GLU A 4 14.42 -4.69 10.28
C GLU A 4 15.02 -4.50 11.67
N VAL A 5 16.20 -3.88 11.75
CA VAL A 5 16.89 -3.57 13.00
C VAL A 5 16.10 -2.59 13.84
N ALA A 6 15.50 -1.58 13.20
CA ALA A 6 14.68 -0.58 13.86
C ALA A 6 13.28 -1.12 14.27
N GLY A 7 12.92 -2.34 13.89
CA GLY A 7 11.69 -3.00 14.33
C GLY A 7 10.49 -2.86 13.41
N TRP A 8 10.62 -2.29 12.21
CA TRP A 8 9.50 -2.21 11.26
C TRP A 8 9.02 -3.60 10.81
N ASP A 9 7.71 -3.74 10.58
CA ASP A 9 7.10 -4.96 10.07
C ASP A 9 7.09 -5.05 8.55
N GLY A 10 7.10 -3.90 7.86
CA GLY A 10 7.11 -3.87 6.41
C GLY A 10 7.56 -2.53 5.83
N VAL A 11 7.89 -2.55 4.54
CA VAL A 11 8.17 -1.38 3.72
C VAL A 11 7.28 -1.44 2.48
N PHE A 12 6.55 -0.35 2.24
CA PHE A 12 5.56 -0.27 1.19
C PHE A 12 5.87 0.89 0.25
N PHE A 13 5.63 0.68 -1.03
CA PHE A 13 5.96 1.64 -2.07
C PHE A 13 4.73 2.04 -2.88
N GLU A 14 4.64 3.31 -3.22
CA GLU A 14 3.75 3.75 -4.30
C GLU A 14 4.31 3.26 -5.63
N ASP A 15 3.42 2.88 -6.54
CA ASP A 15 3.79 2.32 -7.82
C ASP A 15 3.36 3.23 -8.97
N TYR A 16 4.27 4.14 -9.30
CA TYR A 16 4.15 5.00 -10.46
C TYR A 16 5.11 4.54 -11.56
N LEU A 17 4.62 4.49 -12.80
CA LEU A 17 5.46 4.18 -13.96
C LEU A 17 6.37 5.36 -14.31
N VAL A 18 5.80 6.57 -14.39
CA VAL A 18 6.54 7.79 -14.65
C VAL A 18 5.90 8.95 -13.89
N TYR A 19 6.39 9.23 -12.68
CA TYR A 19 5.91 10.36 -11.88
C TYR A 19 7.01 11.41 -11.68
N TYR A 20 6.74 12.61 -12.18
CA TYR A 20 7.54 13.81 -11.96
C TYR A 20 6.60 14.93 -11.52
N ARG A 21 6.52 15.20 -10.22
CA ARG A 21 5.73 16.33 -9.70
C ARG A 21 6.66 17.49 -9.37
N GLY A 22 6.73 18.48 -10.26
CA GLY A 22 7.58 19.66 -10.07
C GLY A 22 9.07 19.31 -10.01
N GLU A 23 9.75 19.71 -8.94
CA GLU A 23 11.18 19.46 -8.71
C GLU A 23 11.46 18.08 -8.08
N ASN A 24 10.44 17.26 -7.80
CA ASN A 24 10.65 15.96 -7.19
C ASN A 24 11.40 15.01 -8.14
N PRO A 25 12.39 14.24 -7.65
CA PRO A 25 13.09 13.25 -8.44
C PRO A 25 12.13 12.17 -8.95
N ALA A 26 12.54 11.48 -10.03
CA ALA A 26 11.80 10.35 -10.57
C ALA A 26 11.48 9.33 -9.47
N THR A 27 10.26 8.78 -9.48
CA THR A 27 9.96 7.57 -8.71
C THR A 27 10.78 6.40 -9.23
N TYR A 28 11.30 5.57 -8.34
CA TYR A 28 11.92 4.30 -8.72
C TYR A 28 10.83 3.25 -8.94
N ASP A 29 11.07 2.30 -9.86
CA ASP A 29 10.17 1.16 -10.00
C ASP A 29 10.16 0.34 -8.68
N PRO A 30 8.99 0.19 -8.04
CA PRO A 30 8.91 -0.43 -6.72
C PRO A 30 9.23 -1.92 -6.76
N TRP A 31 8.99 -2.61 -7.87
CA TRP A 31 9.25 -4.04 -7.99
C TRP A 31 10.76 -4.34 -8.05
N VAL A 32 11.51 -3.50 -8.77
CA VAL A 32 12.98 -3.55 -8.77
C VAL A 32 13.53 -3.25 -7.37
N VAL A 33 13.04 -2.19 -6.72
CA VAL A 33 13.48 -1.80 -5.38
C VAL A 33 13.16 -2.89 -4.36
N MET A 34 11.93 -3.40 -4.33
CA MET A 34 11.53 -4.48 -3.43
C MET A 34 12.34 -5.75 -3.67
N THR A 35 12.68 -6.09 -4.92
CA THR A 35 13.55 -7.25 -5.21
C THR A 35 14.95 -7.08 -4.60
N ALA A 36 15.53 -5.87 -4.71
CA ALA A 36 16.81 -5.58 -4.09
C ALA A 36 16.75 -5.61 -2.55
N ILE A 37 15.63 -5.17 -1.97
CA ILE A 37 15.40 -5.26 -0.53
C ILE A 37 15.24 -6.73 -0.11
N ALA A 38 14.42 -7.51 -0.81
CA ALA A 38 14.18 -8.94 -0.55
C ALA A 38 15.49 -9.73 -0.46
N ALA A 39 16.45 -9.44 -1.35
CA ALA A 39 17.77 -10.08 -1.37
C ALA A 39 18.67 -9.72 -0.17
N ARG A 40 18.33 -8.67 0.60
CA ARG A 40 19.13 -8.14 1.72
C ARG A 40 18.39 -8.11 3.05
N THR A 41 17.21 -8.73 3.11
CA THR A 41 16.34 -8.78 4.28
C THR A 41 15.73 -10.16 4.41
N THR A 42 15.30 -10.53 5.61
CA THR A 42 14.72 -11.85 5.90
C THR A 42 13.37 -11.78 6.61
N ARG A 43 12.99 -10.61 7.15
CA ARG A 43 11.80 -10.45 8.01
C ARG A 43 10.79 -9.44 7.47
N VAL A 44 11.23 -8.23 7.12
CA VAL A 44 10.28 -7.17 6.70
C VAL A 44 9.43 -7.63 5.52
N ARG A 45 8.13 -7.34 5.61
CA ARG A 45 7.21 -7.47 4.48
C ARG A 45 7.48 -6.37 3.44
N LEU A 46 7.18 -6.67 2.20
CA LEU A 46 7.40 -5.84 1.03
C LEU A 46 6.07 -5.72 0.30
N GLY A 47 5.63 -4.50 0.04
CA GLY A 47 4.37 -4.35 -0.68
C GLY A 47 4.22 -3.05 -1.42
N THR A 48 3.06 -2.92 -2.07
CA THR A 48 2.67 -1.70 -2.78
C THR A 48 1.43 -1.07 -2.15
N THR A 49 1.36 0.26 -2.16
CA THR A 49 0.21 1.03 -1.66
C THR A 49 -0.06 2.22 -2.58
N VAL A 50 -0.49 2.01 -3.84
CA VAL A 50 -0.89 0.74 -4.47
C VAL A 50 -0.40 0.66 -5.92
N SER A 51 -0.32 -0.56 -6.46
CA SER A 51 -0.15 -0.82 -7.90
C SER A 51 -1.39 -0.43 -8.69
N GLY A 52 -1.24 0.44 -9.68
CA GLY A 52 -2.35 0.90 -10.53
C GLY A 52 -2.75 -0.13 -11.60
N LEU A 53 -3.86 -0.85 -11.40
CA LEU A 53 -4.29 -1.89 -12.35
C LEU A 53 -4.68 -1.35 -13.72
N LEU A 54 -5.05 -0.08 -13.83
CA LEU A 54 -5.34 0.52 -15.14
C LEU A 54 -4.07 0.79 -15.96
N ALA A 55 -2.95 1.01 -15.28
CA ALA A 55 -1.64 1.26 -15.90
C ALA A 55 -0.83 -0.02 -16.12
N ARG A 56 -1.14 -1.11 -15.41
CA ARG A 56 -0.43 -2.39 -15.50
C ARG A 56 -1.23 -3.49 -16.20
N ASP A 57 -0.52 -4.36 -16.89
CA ASP A 57 -1.06 -5.64 -17.34
C ASP A 57 -1.22 -6.59 -16.12
N PRO A 58 -2.42 -7.13 -15.84
CA PRO A 58 -2.64 -7.97 -14.66
C PRO A 58 -1.88 -9.30 -14.71
N VAL A 59 -1.61 -9.87 -15.90
CA VAL A 59 -0.81 -11.08 -16.05
C VAL A 59 0.65 -10.81 -15.70
N LYS A 60 1.19 -9.67 -16.18
CA LYS A 60 2.56 -9.28 -15.83
C LYS A 60 2.70 -8.99 -14.34
N LEU A 61 1.74 -8.27 -13.76
CA LEU A 61 1.73 -7.93 -12.33
C LEU A 61 1.62 -9.18 -11.45
N ALA A 62 0.75 -10.13 -11.81
CA ALA A 62 0.65 -11.42 -11.11
C ALA A 62 2.00 -12.14 -11.12
N ARG A 63 2.69 -12.19 -12.27
CA ARG A 63 4.00 -12.82 -12.38
C ARG A 63 5.06 -12.11 -11.54
N GLU A 64 5.06 -10.77 -11.51
CA GLU A 64 5.96 -9.98 -10.65
C GLU A 64 5.75 -10.33 -9.17
N ALA A 65 4.50 -10.32 -8.73
CA ALA A 65 4.12 -10.63 -7.35
C ALA A 65 4.49 -12.05 -6.94
N ALA A 66 4.11 -13.05 -7.75
CA ALA A 66 4.46 -14.45 -7.52
C ALA A 66 5.97 -14.68 -7.50
N THR A 67 6.71 -14.08 -8.44
CA THR A 67 8.19 -14.21 -8.49
C THR A 67 8.84 -13.60 -7.25
N LEU A 68 8.43 -12.40 -6.85
CA LEU A 68 8.97 -11.78 -5.65
C LEU A 68 8.62 -12.59 -4.41
N ASN A 69 7.41 -13.18 -4.34
CA ASN A 69 7.02 -14.04 -3.23
C ASN A 69 7.84 -15.33 -3.20
N ALA A 70 8.21 -15.91 -4.35
CA ALA A 70 9.13 -17.05 -4.38
C ALA A 70 10.53 -16.69 -3.85
N LEU A 71 11.00 -15.46 -4.08
CA LEU A 71 12.26 -14.95 -3.53
C LEU A 71 12.16 -14.54 -2.05
N ALA A 72 10.96 -14.18 -1.59
CA ALA A 72 10.68 -13.73 -0.24
C ALA A 72 9.38 -14.36 0.31
N PRO A 73 9.36 -15.69 0.55
CA PRO A 73 8.12 -16.40 0.86
C PRO A 73 7.39 -15.83 2.07
N GLY A 74 6.10 -15.50 1.89
CA GLY A 74 5.24 -14.98 2.95
C GLY A 74 5.52 -13.52 3.34
N ARG A 75 6.39 -12.82 2.59
CA ARG A 75 6.75 -11.42 2.86
C ARG A 75 6.16 -10.45 1.85
N VAL A 76 5.48 -10.91 0.80
CA VAL A 76 4.95 -10.01 -0.24
C VAL A 76 3.48 -9.71 -0.01
N VAL A 77 3.12 -8.43 -0.12
CA VAL A 77 1.73 -7.95 -0.09
C VAL A 77 1.46 -7.10 -1.34
N LEU A 78 0.44 -7.45 -2.11
CA LEU A 78 0.09 -6.72 -3.33
C LEU A 78 -1.08 -5.78 -3.09
N GLY A 79 -0.81 -4.50 -2.84
CA GLY A 79 -1.85 -3.47 -2.83
C GLY A 79 -2.19 -3.05 -4.26
N VAL A 80 -3.48 -2.98 -4.60
CA VAL A 80 -3.96 -2.64 -5.94
C VAL A 80 -5.05 -1.57 -5.92
N GLY A 81 -5.05 -0.70 -6.93
CA GLY A 81 -6.08 0.32 -7.07
C GLY A 81 -6.18 0.87 -8.49
N LEU A 82 -6.90 1.97 -8.63
CA LEU A 82 -7.13 2.62 -9.92
C LEU A 82 -5.89 3.30 -10.52
N GLY A 83 -4.86 3.55 -9.71
CA GLY A 83 -3.71 4.37 -10.06
C GLY A 83 -4.03 5.87 -10.08
N ASP A 84 -2.99 6.69 -10.18
CA ASP A 84 -3.11 8.15 -10.26
C ASP A 84 -3.29 8.60 -11.72
N PRO A 85 -4.35 9.36 -12.07
CA PRO A 85 -4.46 9.97 -13.39
C PRO A 85 -3.30 10.92 -13.77
N ALA A 86 -2.50 11.39 -12.81
CA ALA A 86 -1.34 12.23 -13.06
C ALA A 86 -0.04 11.45 -13.37
N ASP A 87 -0.06 10.11 -13.29
CA ASP A 87 1.06 9.29 -13.74
C ASP A 87 1.23 9.44 -15.25
N LYS A 88 2.38 9.97 -15.69
CA LYS A 88 2.65 10.22 -17.12
C LYS A 88 2.96 8.95 -17.89
N GLY A 89 3.30 7.86 -17.19
CA GLY A 89 3.54 6.55 -17.79
C GLY A 89 2.25 5.76 -17.98
N ALA A 90 1.18 6.16 -17.28
CA ALA A 90 -0.13 5.56 -17.46
C ALA A 90 -0.75 6.04 -18.78
N GLN A 91 -1.11 5.08 -19.63
CA GLN A 91 -1.87 5.38 -20.83
C GLN A 91 -3.27 5.85 -20.45
N PRO A 92 -3.83 6.89 -21.11
CA PRO A 92 -5.22 7.28 -20.92
C PRO A 92 -6.15 6.09 -21.17
N PHE A 93 -7.04 5.81 -20.21
CA PHE A 93 -8.07 4.79 -20.38
C PHE A 93 -9.41 5.45 -20.74
N PRO A 94 -9.90 5.31 -21.98
CA PRO A 94 -11.10 6.02 -22.45
C PRO A 94 -12.42 5.39 -21.96
N GLY A 95 -12.38 4.18 -21.38
CA GLY A 95 -13.56 3.46 -20.93
C GLY A 95 -13.95 3.70 -19.47
N PRO A 96 -15.02 3.02 -18.99
CA PRO A 96 -15.45 3.09 -17.59
C PRO A 96 -14.40 2.47 -16.67
N ARG A 97 -13.51 3.31 -16.12
CA ARG A 97 -12.40 2.93 -15.22
C ARG A 97 -12.79 1.99 -14.10
N GLY A 98 -13.98 2.17 -13.51
CA GLY A 98 -14.48 1.32 -12.44
C GLY A 98 -14.78 -0.12 -12.89
N ALA A 99 -15.42 -0.30 -14.05
CA ALA A 99 -15.71 -1.63 -14.57
C ALA A 99 -14.44 -2.34 -15.04
N GLU A 100 -13.49 -1.59 -15.61
CA GLU A 100 -12.18 -2.15 -15.98
C GLU A 100 -11.36 -2.56 -14.75
N MET A 101 -11.40 -1.77 -13.68
CA MET A 101 -10.80 -2.16 -12.40
C MET A 101 -11.41 -3.45 -11.86
N ASP A 102 -12.74 -3.60 -11.91
CA ASP A 102 -13.43 -4.82 -11.45
C ASP A 102 -12.96 -6.04 -12.27
N ARG A 103 -12.90 -5.91 -13.60
CA ARG A 103 -12.45 -6.97 -14.51
C ARG A 103 -10.99 -7.37 -14.25
N ARG A 104 -10.08 -6.40 -14.13
CA ARG A 104 -8.65 -6.66 -13.92
C ARG A 104 -8.37 -7.21 -12.52
N LEU A 105 -9.11 -6.77 -11.51
CA LEU A 105 -8.99 -7.32 -10.17
C LEU A 105 -9.41 -8.79 -10.15
N ALA A 106 -10.56 -9.13 -10.74
CA ALA A 106 -11.01 -10.54 -10.82
C ALA A 106 -9.96 -11.42 -11.52
N GLN A 107 -9.47 -10.96 -12.68
CA GLN A 107 -8.41 -11.67 -13.41
C GLN A 107 -7.13 -11.84 -12.57
N LEU A 108 -6.70 -10.80 -11.86
CA LEU A 108 -5.51 -10.84 -11.01
C LEU A 108 -5.67 -11.82 -9.85
N LEU A 109 -6.84 -11.83 -9.19
CA LEU A 109 -7.14 -12.76 -8.10
C LEU A 109 -7.14 -14.21 -8.59
N ASP A 110 -7.73 -14.48 -9.76
CA ASP A 110 -7.71 -15.81 -10.37
C ASP A 110 -6.27 -16.27 -10.68
N LEU A 111 -5.43 -15.37 -11.19
CA LEU A 111 -4.02 -15.67 -11.50
C LEU A 111 -3.16 -15.92 -10.25
N LEU A 112 -3.57 -15.39 -9.10
CA LEU A 112 -2.86 -15.52 -7.82
C LEU A 112 -3.54 -16.51 -6.87
N ALA A 113 -4.58 -17.23 -7.29
CA ALA A 113 -5.37 -18.09 -6.40
C ALA A 113 -4.53 -19.19 -5.71
N ASP A 114 -3.53 -19.73 -6.41
CA ASP A 114 -2.60 -20.73 -5.89
C ASP A 114 -1.29 -20.12 -5.36
N GLU A 115 -1.17 -18.80 -5.39
CA GLU A 115 -0.01 -18.07 -4.89
C GLU A 115 -0.30 -17.53 -3.50
N ALA A 116 0.61 -17.72 -2.54
CA ALA A 116 0.47 -17.21 -1.17
C ALA A 116 0.78 -15.70 -1.09
N VAL A 117 0.16 -14.88 -1.97
CA VAL A 117 0.33 -13.43 -2.02
C VAL A 117 -0.99 -12.74 -1.66
N PRO A 118 -1.13 -12.18 -0.44
CA PRO A 118 -2.32 -11.41 -0.10
C PRO A 118 -2.46 -10.17 -0.99
N VAL A 119 -3.67 -9.98 -1.51
CA VAL A 119 -4.04 -8.80 -2.29
C VAL A 119 -4.85 -7.85 -1.41
N TRP A 120 -4.40 -6.59 -1.31
CA TRP A 120 -5.12 -5.52 -0.63
C TRP A 120 -5.72 -4.55 -1.64
N VAL A 121 -6.99 -4.19 -1.48
CA VAL A 121 -7.62 -3.20 -2.36
C VAL A 121 -7.46 -1.81 -1.77
N GLY A 122 -6.88 -0.88 -2.53
CA GLY A 122 -6.77 0.52 -2.15
C GLY A 122 -7.70 1.44 -2.92
N GLY A 123 -7.95 2.60 -2.33
CA GLY A 123 -8.82 3.65 -2.87
C GLY A 123 -9.48 4.47 -1.78
N SER A 124 -10.31 5.44 -2.19
CA SER A 124 -11.05 6.26 -1.23
C SER A 124 -12.02 5.41 -0.42
N ALA A 125 -11.98 5.51 0.91
CA ALA A 125 -12.95 4.85 1.78
C ALA A 125 -14.40 5.35 1.59
N GLN A 126 -14.58 6.54 1.01
CA GLN A 126 -15.90 7.10 0.71
C GLN A 126 -16.54 6.41 -0.52
N ALA A 127 -15.74 5.74 -1.35
CA ALA A 127 -16.24 5.08 -2.55
C ALA A 127 -16.72 3.66 -2.23
N LYS A 128 -18.04 3.43 -2.28
CA LYS A 128 -18.66 2.10 -2.09
C LYS A 128 -18.03 0.99 -2.96
N ALA A 129 -17.52 1.35 -4.14
CA ALA A 129 -16.85 0.41 -5.03
C ALA A 129 -15.53 -0.15 -4.43
N VAL A 130 -14.82 0.61 -3.61
CA VAL A 130 -13.58 0.16 -2.93
C VAL A 130 -13.92 -0.91 -1.90
N ALA A 131 -14.90 -0.64 -1.03
CA ALA A 131 -15.37 -1.64 -0.06
C ALA A 131 -15.92 -2.91 -0.73
N ARG A 132 -16.65 -2.77 -1.84
CA ARG A 132 -17.15 -3.92 -2.63
C ARG A 132 -16.00 -4.78 -3.18
N ARG A 133 -14.98 -4.15 -3.76
CA ARG A 133 -13.79 -4.86 -4.30
C ARG A 133 -12.98 -5.53 -3.19
N ALA A 134 -12.76 -4.82 -2.09
CA ALA A 134 -12.05 -5.35 -0.93
C ALA A 134 -12.70 -6.63 -0.39
N ALA A 135 -14.03 -6.74 -0.42
CA ALA A 135 -14.75 -7.95 -0.02
C ALA A 135 -14.43 -9.20 -0.88
N THR A 136 -13.73 -9.06 -2.01
CA THR A 136 -13.28 -10.17 -2.86
C THR A 136 -11.79 -10.51 -2.66
N ALA A 137 -11.08 -9.77 -1.82
CA ALA A 137 -9.64 -9.86 -1.61
C ALA A 137 -9.29 -10.09 -0.13
N GLN A 138 -7.99 -10.19 0.19
CA GLN A 138 -7.51 -10.51 1.54
C GLN A 138 -7.33 -9.27 2.44
N GLY A 139 -7.48 -8.06 1.91
CA GLY A 139 -7.41 -6.86 2.73
C GLY A 139 -7.80 -5.58 2.00
N ILE A 140 -7.72 -4.48 2.75
CA ILE A 140 -7.99 -3.13 2.28
C ILE A 140 -6.89 -2.17 2.75
N VAL A 141 -6.47 -1.27 1.87
CA VAL A 141 -5.53 -0.18 2.17
C VAL A 141 -6.10 1.15 1.67
N PRO A 142 -7.11 1.70 2.36
CA PRO A 142 -7.83 2.86 1.87
C PRO A 142 -7.15 4.17 2.28
N TYR A 143 -7.51 5.25 1.60
CA TYR A 143 -7.24 6.61 2.07
C TYR A 143 -8.55 7.32 2.41
N LYS A 144 -8.52 8.14 3.47
CA LYS A 144 -9.69 8.90 3.93
C LYS A 144 -9.93 10.12 3.05
N LEU A 145 -8.86 10.85 2.75
CA LEU A 145 -8.86 12.08 1.95
C LEU A 145 -7.73 12.03 0.92
N THR A 146 -7.93 12.65 -0.23
CA THR A 146 -6.88 12.80 -1.27
C THR A 146 -5.97 14.00 -1.02
N ASP A 147 -6.35 14.90 -0.10
CA ASP A 147 -5.59 16.10 0.22
C ASP A 147 -4.57 15.80 1.34
N THR A 148 -3.30 16.00 1.05
CA THR A 148 -2.21 15.84 2.02
C THR A 148 -2.14 16.98 3.05
N LYS A 149 -2.91 18.06 2.88
CA LYS A 149 -2.90 19.24 3.78
C LYS A 149 -3.96 19.19 4.87
N ASN A 150 -5.10 18.55 4.62
CA ASN A 150 -6.23 18.47 5.54
C ASN A 150 -6.45 17.03 6.00
N TRP A 151 -5.42 16.42 6.58
CA TRP A 151 -5.50 15.04 7.02
C TRP A 151 -6.34 14.90 8.30
N GLU A 152 -7.16 13.86 8.35
CA GLU A 152 -7.88 13.44 9.55
C GLU A 152 -7.50 12.01 9.90
N ASP A 153 -7.27 11.76 11.19
CA ASP A 153 -7.04 10.41 11.67
C ASP A 153 -8.29 9.53 11.54
N TRP A 154 -8.02 8.23 11.45
CA TRP A 154 -9.05 7.21 11.45
C TRP A 154 -9.61 7.07 12.86
N THR A 155 -10.93 7.18 12.98
CA THR A 155 -11.62 6.85 14.23
C THR A 155 -11.77 5.33 14.37
N THR A 156 -11.94 4.85 15.59
CA THR A 156 -12.18 3.43 15.88
C THR A 156 -13.38 2.87 15.11
N ASP A 157 -14.47 3.63 15.00
CA ASP A 157 -15.68 3.20 14.30
C ASP A 157 -15.46 3.13 12.77
N GLU A 158 -14.75 4.12 12.20
CA GLU A 158 -14.38 4.09 10.78
C GLU A 158 -13.53 2.87 10.43
N VAL A 159 -12.57 2.49 11.27
CA VAL A 159 -11.77 1.28 11.06
C VAL A 159 -12.61 0.01 11.21
N ARG A 160 -13.52 -0.02 12.20
CA ARG A 160 -14.43 -1.15 12.41
C ARG A 160 -15.32 -1.40 11.20
N ASP A 161 -15.75 -0.35 10.52
CA ASP A 161 -16.53 -0.42 9.29
C ASP A 161 -15.75 -1.01 8.09
N LEU A 162 -14.42 -1.03 8.15
CA LEU A 162 -13.55 -1.64 7.14
C LEU A 162 -13.27 -3.13 7.42
N ALA A 163 -13.26 -3.54 8.69
CA ALA A 163 -12.91 -4.90 9.10
C ALA A 163 -13.93 -5.95 8.60
N ARG A 164 -13.44 -7.15 8.26
CA ARG A 164 -14.27 -8.27 7.74
C ARG A 164 -14.06 -9.60 8.47
N GLY A 165 -13.48 -9.56 9.67
CA GLY A 165 -13.20 -10.74 10.48
C GLY A 165 -11.81 -11.32 10.24
N ASP A 166 -11.60 -12.55 10.72
CA ASP A 166 -10.30 -13.20 10.74
C ASP A 166 -9.71 -13.38 9.33
N GLY A 167 -8.41 -13.08 9.20
CA GLY A 167 -7.67 -13.22 7.95
C GLY A 167 -7.86 -12.08 6.95
N PHE A 168 -8.62 -11.03 7.29
CA PHE A 168 -8.76 -9.83 6.48
C PHE A 168 -7.89 -8.69 7.02
N ASP A 169 -6.93 -8.23 6.23
CA ASP A 169 -6.06 -7.12 6.61
C ASP A 169 -6.76 -5.76 6.45
N VAL A 170 -6.62 -4.91 7.47
CA VAL A 170 -7.06 -3.52 7.44
C VAL A 170 -5.84 -2.64 7.66
N ALA A 171 -5.31 -2.10 6.57
CA ALA A 171 -4.13 -1.24 6.59
C ALA A 171 -4.52 0.23 6.47
N VAL A 172 -4.41 0.96 7.58
CA VAL A 172 -4.79 2.37 7.69
C VAL A 172 -3.59 3.22 8.07
N GLY A 173 -3.74 4.54 8.04
CA GLY A 173 -2.63 5.49 8.11
C GLY A 173 -2.40 6.13 6.75
N GLY A 174 -1.14 6.19 6.30
CA GLY A 174 -0.75 6.88 5.07
C GLY A 174 -0.44 8.37 5.28
N ARG A 175 -0.12 8.75 6.53
CA ARG A 175 0.29 10.12 6.88
C ARG A 175 1.64 10.15 7.57
N ARG A 176 2.24 11.33 7.60
CA ARG A 176 3.47 11.57 8.37
C ARG A 176 3.18 11.40 9.87
N ARG A 177 4.17 10.89 10.62
CA ARG A 177 4.14 10.84 12.08
C ARG A 177 3.81 12.21 12.67
N LEU A 178 2.92 12.24 13.66
CA LEU A 178 2.63 13.48 14.39
C LEU A 178 3.86 13.92 15.21
N PRO A 179 4.07 15.25 15.36
CA PRO A 179 5.14 15.76 16.20
C PRO A 179 4.98 15.40 17.69
N ASP A 180 3.76 15.19 18.16
CA ASP A 180 3.46 14.76 19.52
C ASP A 180 3.37 13.22 19.60
N PRO A 181 4.32 12.54 20.26
CA PRO A 181 4.32 11.09 20.41
C PRO A 181 3.07 10.53 21.12
N SER A 182 2.46 11.30 22.03
CA SER A 182 1.28 10.85 22.77
C SER A 182 0.05 10.84 21.88
N ALA A 183 -0.11 11.89 21.07
CA ALA A 183 -1.15 11.94 20.04
C ALA A 183 -0.97 10.84 18.98
N GLU A 184 0.27 10.58 18.55
CA GLU A 184 0.58 9.49 17.60
C GLU A 184 0.13 8.13 18.14
N LYS A 185 0.52 7.81 19.38
CA LYS A 185 0.13 6.56 20.04
C LYS A 185 -1.38 6.45 20.21
N ALA A 186 -2.05 7.55 20.55
CA ALA A 186 -3.51 7.56 20.67
C ALA A 186 -4.20 7.23 19.34
N ALA A 187 -3.72 7.78 18.22
CA ALA A 187 -4.24 7.45 16.88
C ALA A 187 -4.02 5.98 16.51
N ILE A 188 -2.82 5.44 16.78
CA ILE A 188 -2.50 4.02 16.53
C ILE A 188 -3.42 3.12 17.36
N MET A 189 -3.56 3.38 18.67
CA MET A 189 -4.44 2.60 19.56
C MET A 189 -5.91 2.69 19.13
N ALA A 190 -6.37 3.86 18.65
CA ALA A 190 -7.73 4.02 18.17
C ALA A 190 -7.99 3.17 16.92
N ALA A 191 -7.02 3.13 15.99
CA ALA A 191 -7.09 2.29 14.80
C ALA A 191 -7.05 0.79 15.16
N GLU A 192 -6.12 0.38 16.03
CA GLU A 192 -6.00 -1.00 16.52
C GLU A 192 -7.30 -1.46 17.20
N SER A 193 -7.90 -0.63 18.06
CA SER A 193 -9.18 -0.91 18.72
C SER A 193 -10.35 -1.08 17.74
N GLY A 194 -10.23 -0.53 16.54
CA GLY A 194 -11.19 -0.69 15.45
C GLY A 194 -10.94 -1.94 14.60
N GLY A 195 -9.84 -2.64 14.82
CA GLY A 195 -9.46 -3.83 14.07
C GLY A 195 -8.47 -3.58 12.93
N ALA A 196 -7.73 -2.45 12.95
CA ALA A 196 -6.60 -2.27 12.05
C ALA A 196 -5.55 -3.35 12.31
N THR A 197 -5.10 -4.01 11.25
CA THR A 197 -3.98 -4.97 11.32
C THR A 197 -2.66 -4.31 10.95
N TRP A 198 -2.69 -3.14 10.31
CA TRP A 198 -1.51 -2.34 9.98
C TRP A 198 -1.75 -0.84 10.21
N TRP A 199 -0.73 -0.21 10.78
CA TRP A 199 -0.54 1.25 10.76
C TRP A 199 0.58 1.62 9.78
N LEU A 200 0.26 2.41 8.77
CA LEU A 200 1.20 2.84 7.74
C LEU A 200 1.68 4.26 8.01
N GLU A 201 2.99 4.42 8.19
CA GLU A 201 3.63 5.73 8.31
C GLU A 201 4.18 6.19 6.96
N PHE A 202 3.81 7.41 6.54
CA PHE A 202 4.31 8.02 5.31
C PHE A 202 5.64 8.75 5.57
N ILE A 203 6.71 8.26 4.94
CA ILE A 203 8.00 8.95 4.88
C ILE A 203 8.02 9.81 3.61
N PRO A 204 8.06 11.15 3.73
CA PRO A 204 8.08 12.04 2.58
C PRO A 204 9.36 11.87 1.74
N PRO A 205 9.31 12.15 0.43
CA PRO A 205 10.52 12.32 -0.37
C PRO A 205 11.42 13.40 0.25
N ALA A 206 12.68 13.05 0.47
CA ALA A 206 13.69 13.90 1.11
C ALA A 206 15.09 13.46 0.66
N ALA A 207 16.14 14.11 1.18
CA ALA A 207 17.49 13.63 0.95
C ALA A 207 17.68 12.21 1.55
N PRO A 208 18.51 11.33 0.95
CA PRO A 208 18.62 9.94 1.39
C PRO A 208 18.95 9.76 2.87
N ASP A 209 19.82 10.61 3.43
CA ASP A 209 20.19 10.62 4.85
C ASP A 209 19.00 10.94 5.77
N GLN A 210 18.14 11.88 5.37
CA GLN A 210 16.91 12.22 6.11
C GLN A 210 15.91 11.06 6.09
N MET A 211 15.73 10.41 4.93
CA MET A 211 14.86 9.23 4.81
C MET A 211 15.40 8.05 5.63
N ILE A 212 16.72 7.85 5.63
CA ILE A 212 17.40 6.83 6.43
C ILE A 212 17.17 7.09 7.93
N ALA A 213 17.35 8.33 8.40
CA ALA A 213 17.14 8.69 9.80
C ALA A 213 15.69 8.45 10.25
N ALA A 214 14.72 8.74 9.38
CA ALA A 214 13.31 8.43 9.64
C ALA A 214 13.09 6.92 9.84
N VAL A 215 13.67 6.08 8.97
CA VAL A 215 13.60 4.62 9.11
C VAL A 215 14.28 4.13 10.40
N GLU A 216 15.44 4.69 10.74
CA GLU A 216 16.20 4.30 11.94
C GLU A 216 15.52 4.68 13.26
N THR A 217 14.57 5.63 13.23
CA THR A 217 13.74 5.97 14.40
C THR A 217 12.85 4.79 14.84
N GLY A 218 12.50 3.88 13.93
CA GLY A 218 11.64 2.73 14.22
C GLY A 218 10.15 3.08 14.35
N PRO A 219 9.26 2.06 14.42
CA PRO A 219 7.83 2.26 14.62
C PRO A 219 7.54 2.76 16.06
N MET A 220 6.32 3.28 16.27
CA MET A 220 5.84 3.86 17.53
C MET A 220 5.10 2.87 18.43
#